data_AF-A0A255U2L4-F1
#
_entry.id   AF-A0A255U2L4-F1
#
_cell.length_a   1.000
_cell.length_b   1.000
_cell.length_c   1.000
_cell.angle_alpha   90.00
_cell.angle_beta   90.00
_cell.angle_gamma   90.00
#
_symmetry.space_group_name_H-M   'P 1'
#
loop_
_entity.id
_entity.type
_entity.pdbx_description
1 polymer ?
#
loop_
_entity_poly.entity_id
_entity_poly.type
_entity_poly.pdbx_seq_one_letter_code
_entity_poly.pdbx_strand_id
1 'polypeptide(L)'
;MVYKYDFLIIGSGVAGMSYALKVARAHKGKVCMICKTSLNEANTYFAQGGVASVTNLLKDNFKKHIEDTMIAGDYISDPKAVEQVVTMAPEQIKELVNWGVNFDRKDNGEFDLHREGGHSEFRILHHADDTGAEIQRGLMEAVRSNPDIDIKENHFAVEIITQHHLGARVTRRTPYINCYGAYVLDPDTQKVDTYLSKVTVMCTGGCGAVYQTTTNPVIATGDGEAMVYRAKGTVQDMEFVQFHPTSLYH
;
A
#
# COMPACT_ATOMS: atom_id res chain seq x y z
N MET A 1 24.81 3.89 11.67
CA MET A 1 24.41 5.28 11.97
C MET A 1 23.01 5.29 12.57
N VAL A 2 22.62 6.40 13.21
CA VAL A 2 21.26 6.57 13.76
C VAL A 2 20.60 7.75 13.09
N TYR A 3 19.45 7.52 12.46
CA TYR A 3 18.59 8.52 11.84
C TYR A 3 17.30 8.68 12.65
N LYS A 4 16.74 9.88 12.68
CA LYS A 4 15.53 10.20 13.44
C LYS A 4 14.52 10.93 12.56
N TYR A 5 13.32 10.37 12.47
CA TYR A 5 12.18 10.94 11.76
C TYR A 5 10.95 10.97 12.67
N ASP A 6 9.91 11.69 12.26
CA ASP A 6 8.61 11.59 12.94
C ASP A 6 7.83 10.38 12.41
N PHE A 7 7.89 10.17 11.08
CA PHE A 7 7.22 9.09 10.37
C PHE A 7 8.23 8.27 9.56
N LEU A 8 8.24 6.96 9.75
CA LEU A 8 8.98 5.99 8.95
C LEU A 8 7.99 5.12 8.18
N ILE A 9 8.07 5.12 6.87
CA ILE A 9 7.18 4.37 5.98
C ILE A 9 8.03 3.30 5.30
N ILE A 10 7.68 2.04 5.47
CA ILE A 10 8.45 0.92 4.90
C ILE A 10 7.66 0.36 3.71
N GLY A 11 8.08 0.72 2.51
CA GLY A 11 7.46 0.38 1.24
C GLY A 11 6.92 1.60 0.47
N SER A 12 7.00 1.51 -0.84
CA SER A 12 6.80 2.63 -1.79
C SER A 12 5.71 2.37 -2.83
N GLY A 13 4.79 1.45 -2.57
CA GLY A 13 3.57 1.33 -3.37
C GLY A 13 2.58 2.48 -3.11
N VAL A 14 1.39 2.38 -3.70
CA VAL A 14 0.30 3.36 -3.54
C VAL A 14 0.02 3.72 -2.08
N ALA A 15 0.04 2.73 -1.17
CA ALA A 15 -0.21 2.94 0.26
C ALA A 15 0.87 3.80 0.93
N GLY A 16 2.15 3.50 0.68
CA GLY A 16 3.26 4.23 1.28
C GLY A 16 3.36 5.66 0.78
N MET A 17 3.28 5.86 -0.53
CA MET A 17 3.36 7.20 -1.14
C MET A 17 2.15 8.06 -0.76
N SER A 18 0.93 7.53 -0.82
CA SER A 18 -0.27 8.30 -0.44
C SER A 18 -0.23 8.72 1.03
N TYR A 19 0.21 7.83 1.94
CA TYR A 19 0.39 8.17 3.36
C TYR A 19 1.45 9.26 3.54
N ALA A 20 2.61 9.13 2.89
CA ALA A 20 3.69 10.11 2.94
C ALA A 20 3.21 11.50 2.52
N LEU A 21 2.52 11.59 1.37
CA LEU A 21 1.98 12.84 0.84
C LEU A 21 0.94 13.47 1.78
N LYS A 22 0.03 12.68 2.35
CA LYS A 22 -0.98 13.17 3.30
C LYS A 22 -0.33 13.73 4.57
N VAL A 23 0.64 13.03 5.13
CA VAL A 23 1.35 13.45 6.34
C VAL A 23 2.19 14.70 6.09
N ALA A 24 2.90 14.76 4.97
CA ALA A 24 3.68 15.93 4.55
C ALA A 24 2.77 17.15 4.32
N ARG A 25 1.66 16.99 3.57
CA ARG A 25 0.65 18.04 3.36
C ARG A 25 0.04 18.56 4.66
N ALA A 26 -0.11 17.69 5.65
CA ALA A 26 -0.63 18.06 6.97
C ALA A 26 0.44 18.66 7.91
N HIS A 27 1.68 18.83 7.43
CA HIS A 27 2.83 19.37 8.16
C HIS A 27 3.03 18.74 9.55
N LYS A 28 2.90 17.41 9.63
CA LYS A 28 2.96 16.68 10.91
C LYS A 28 4.37 16.35 11.40
N GLY A 29 5.38 16.45 10.54
CA GLY A 29 6.78 16.18 10.89
C GLY A 29 7.59 15.64 9.73
N LYS A 30 8.83 15.23 10.02
CA LYS A 30 9.76 14.68 9.02
C LYS A 30 9.36 13.27 8.62
N VAL A 31 9.28 13.02 7.32
CA VAL A 31 8.88 11.73 6.75
C VAL A 31 10.09 11.06 6.10
N CYS A 32 10.28 9.76 6.36
CA CYS A 32 11.23 8.92 5.64
C CYS A 32 10.52 7.73 5.03
N MET A 33 10.75 7.49 3.74
CA MET A 33 10.30 6.31 3.03
C MET A 33 11.48 5.38 2.75
N ILE A 34 11.36 4.12 3.16
CA ILE A 34 12.32 3.05 2.87
C ILE A 34 11.77 2.19 1.73
N CYS A 35 12.53 2.07 0.66
CA CYS A 35 12.19 1.26 -0.52
C CYS A 35 13.31 0.25 -0.72
N LYS A 36 12.99 -1.04 -0.74
CA LYS A 36 14.03 -2.08 -0.87
C LYS A 36 14.72 -2.11 -2.23
N THR A 37 14.07 -1.56 -3.24
CA THR A 37 14.60 -1.35 -4.59
C THR A 37 14.32 0.10 -5.01
N SER A 38 13.89 0.37 -6.24
CA SER A 38 13.48 1.70 -6.67
C SER A 38 12.00 1.98 -6.42
N LEU A 39 11.59 3.24 -6.47
CA LEU A 39 10.18 3.63 -6.47
C LEU A 39 9.40 3.04 -7.64
N ASN A 40 10.05 2.71 -8.76
CA ASN A 40 9.36 2.12 -9.91
C ASN A 40 8.96 0.66 -9.67
N GLU A 41 9.67 -0.04 -8.79
CA GLU A 41 9.50 -1.47 -8.61
C GLU A 41 8.57 -1.74 -7.42
N ALA A 42 7.27 -1.75 -7.71
CA ALA A 42 6.22 -2.07 -6.76
C ALA A 42 5.10 -2.85 -7.46
N ASN A 43 4.40 -3.73 -6.73
CA ASN A 43 3.19 -4.38 -7.23
C ASN A 43 2.16 -3.40 -7.81
N THR A 44 2.08 -2.20 -7.24
CA THR A 44 1.21 -1.12 -7.72
C THR A 44 1.43 -0.84 -9.20
N TYR A 45 2.68 -0.81 -9.69
CA TYR A 45 2.99 -0.53 -11.10
C TYR A 45 2.35 -1.54 -12.06
N PHE A 46 2.23 -2.80 -11.65
CA PHE A 46 1.74 -3.90 -12.50
C PHE A 46 0.21 -4.07 -12.44
N ALA A 47 -0.52 -3.24 -11.70
CA ALA A 47 -1.97 -3.29 -11.69
C ALA A 47 -2.54 -2.80 -13.04
N GLN A 48 -3.48 -3.55 -13.62
CA GLN A 48 -4.04 -3.27 -14.94
C GLN A 48 -5.47 -2.72 -14.83
N GLY A 49 -6.36 -3.56 -14.28
CA GLY A 49 -7.80 -3.35 -14.22
C GLY A 49 -8.22 -1.93 -13.87
N GLY A 50 -8.08 -1.56 -12.60
CA GLY A 50 -8.26 -0.18 -12.19
C GLY A 50 -8.58 -0.02 -10.71
N VAL A 51 -9.27 1.08 -10.37
CA VAL A 51 -9.69 1.37 -8.99
C VAL A 51 -11.20 1.56 -8.93
N ALA A 52 -11.88 0.75 -8.12
CA ALA A 52 -13.33 0.82 -7.94
C ALA A 52 -13.73 2.01 -7.04
N SER A 53 -14.66 2.85 -7.52
CA SER A 53 -15.21 3.96 -6.76
C SER A 53 -16.56 4.41 -7.30
N VAL A 54 -17.49 4.72 -6.39
CA VAL A 54 -18.80 5.27 -6.75
C VAL A 54 -18.65 6.76 -7.11
N THR A 55 -18.46 7.05 -8.39
CA THR A 55 -18.25 8.42 -8.88
C THR A 55 -19.52 9.10 -9.41
N ASN A 56 -20.58 8.33 -9.70
CA ASN A 56 -21.85 8.85 -10.22
C ASN A 56 -23.05 8.33 -9.42
N LEU A 57 -23.53 9.16 -8.48
CA LEU A 57 -24.65 8.83 -7.58
C LEU A 57 -26.02 8.74 -8.28
N LEU A 58 -26.12 9.14 -9.56
CA LEU A 58 -27.37 8.96 -10.34
C LEU A 58 -27.50 7.54 -10.89
N LYS A 59 -26.38 6.84 -11.10
CA LYS A 59 -26.33 5.50 -11.71
C LYS A 59 -25.96 4.41 -10.71
N ASP A 60 -25.16 4.76 -9.71
CA ASP A 60 -24.60 3.84 -8.73
C ASP A 60 -24.73 4.40 -7.31
N ASN A 61 -24.54 3.57 -6.29
CA ASN A 61 -24.55 4.00 -4.89
C ASN A 61 -23.66 3.12 -4.01
N PHE A 62 -23.31 3.64 -2.83
CA PHE A 62 -22.43 2.95 -1.88
C PHE A 62 -23.01 1.63 -1.38
N LYS A 63 -24.33 1.52 -1.20
CA LYS A 63 -24.97 0.30 -0.72
C LYS A 63 -24.73 -0.87 -1.70
N LYS A 64 -24.88 -0.63 -3.00
CA LYS A 64 -24.57 -1.64 -4.04
C LYS A 64 -23.11 -2.07 -3.97
N HIS A 65 -22.17 -1.12 -3.85
CA HIS A 65 -20.75 -1.46 -3.78
C HIS A 65 -20.39 -2.25 -2.51
N ILE A 66 -20.99 -1.89 -1.37
CA ILE A 66 -20.82 -2.62 -0.11
C ILE A 66 -21.36 -4.05 -0.27
N GLU A 67 -22.55 -4.20 -0.84
CA GLU A 67 -23.17 -5.51 -1.09
C GLU A 67 -22.31 -6.37 -2.03
N ASP A 68 -21.84 -5.81 -3.15
CA ASP A 68 -20.89 -6.45 -4.08
C ASP A 68 -19.64 -6.96 -3.32
N THR A 69 -19.05 -6.11 -2.47
CA THR A 69 -17.83 -6.44 -1.71
C THR A 69 -18.08 -7.52 -0.66
N MET A 70 -19.21 -7.46 0.05
CA MET A 70 -19.57 -8.46 1.06
C MET A 70 -19.84 -9.83 0.43
N ILE A 71 -20.51 -9.87 -0.73
CA ILE A 71 -20.74 -11.11 -1.49
C ILE A 71 -19.41 -11.69 -1.97
N ALA A 72 -18.56 -10.86 -2.59
CA ALA A 72 -17.26 -11.30 -3.12
C ALA A 72 -16.30 -11.78 -2.01
N GLY A 73 -16.40 -11.18 -0.82
CA GLY A 73 -15.65 -11.58 0.37
C GLY A 73 -16.33 -12.67 1.20
N ASP A 74 -17.30 -13.41 0.63
CA ASP A 74 -18.04 -14.52 1.26
C ASP A 74 -18.57 -14.19 2.67
N TYR A 75 -18.96 -12.93 2.88
CA TYR A 75 -19.47 -12.38 4.14
C TYR A 75 -18.56 -12.54 5.37
N ILE A 76 -17.29 -12.89 5.20
CA ILE A 76 -16.29 -12.93 6.28
C ILE A 76 -15.53 -11.61 6.44
N SER A 77 -15.74 -10.66 5.51
CA SER A 77 -15.19 -9.30 5.58
C SER A 77 -15.76 -8.51 6.77
N ASP A 78 -14.97 -7.62 7.38
CA ASP A 78 -15.46 -6.68 8.39
C ASP A 78 -16.35 -5.61 7.72
N PRO A 79 -17.67 -5.57 8.01
CA PRO A 79 -18.58 -4.62 7.37
C PRO A 79 -18.20 -3.15 7.60
N LYS A 80 -17.59 -2.81 8.75
CA LYS A 80 -17.18 -1.44 9.06
C LYS A 80 -16.00 -1.01 8.19
N ALA A 81 -15.03 -1.91 7.99
CA ALA A 81 -13.90 -1.65 7.10
C ALA A 81 -14.38 -1.50 5.64
N VAL A 82 -15.27 -2.38 5.19
CA VAL A 82 -15.87 -2.31 3.85
C VAL A 82 -16.62 -0.99 3.64
N GLU A 83 -17.51 -0.62 4.57
CA GLU A 83 -18.26 0.65 4.49
C GLU A 83 -17.31 1.85 4.45
N GLN A 84 -16.30 1.87 5.31
CA GLN A 84 -15.33 2.97 5.36
C GLN A 84 -14.56 3.09 4.03
N VAL A 85 -14.01 1.99 3.51
CA VAL A 85 -13.24 2.00 2.26
C VAL A 85 -14.12 2.45 1.10
N VAL A 86 -15.32 1.88 0.95
CA VAL A 86 -16.24 2.18 -0.15
C VAL A 86 -16.68 3.64 -0.13
N THR A 87 -17.07 4.16 1.04
CA THR A 87 -17.61 5.53 1.16
C THR A 87 -16.53 6.60 1.07
N MET A 88 -15.29 6.29 1.45
CA MET A 88 -14.14 7.20 1.33
C MET A 88 -13.49 7.19 -0.06
N ALA A 89 -13.70 6.15 -0.87
CA ALA A 89 -13.06 5.98 -2.18
C ALA A 89 -13.19 7.20 -3.11
N PRO A 90 -14.36 7.86 -3.26
CA PRO A 90 -14.49 9.01 -4.17
C PRO A 90 -13.55 10.16 -3.82
N GLU A 91 -13.32 10.42 -2.53
CA GLU A 91 -12.39 11.45 -2.09
C GLU A 91 -10.93 11.03 -2.30
N GLN A 92 -10.61 9.74 -2.14
CA GLN A 92 -9.27 9.24 -2.44
C GLN A 92 -8.94 9.31 -3.93
N ILE A 93 -9.91 9.06 -4.81
CA ILE A 93 -9.75 9.25 -6.27
C ILE A 93 -9.44 10.71 -6.60
N LYS A 94 -10.11 11.67 -5.97
CA LYS A 94 -9.79 13.10 -6.17
C LYS A 94 -8.37 13.43 -5.74
N GLU A 95 -7.90 12.86 -4.64
CA GLU A 95 -6.51 13.05 -4.22
C GLU A 95 -5.50 12.48 -5.23
N LEU A 96 -5.75 11.29 -5.77
CA LEU A 96 -4.91 10.72 -6.84
C LEU A 96 -4.85 11.67 -8.06
N VAL A 97 -6.00 12.17 -8.51
CA VAL A 97 -6.06 13.15 -9.61
C VAL A 97 -5.29 14.43 -9.27
N ASN A 98 -5.40 14.93 -8.03
CA ASN A 98 -4.67 16.11 -7.57
C ASN A 98 -3.15 15.88 -7.49
N TRP A 99 -2.71 14.64 -7.30
CA TRP A 99 -1.30 14.26 -7.38
C TRP A 99 -0.84 13.97 -8.81
N GLY A 100 -1.69 14.21 -9.80
CA GLY A 100 -1.35 14.12 -11.21
C GLY A 100 -1.65 12.78 -11.87
N VAL A 101 -2.42 11.89 -11.22
CA VAL A 101 -2.91 10.65 -11.84
C VAL A 101 -4.01 10.96 -12.86
N ASN A 102 -3.85 10.49 -14.08
CA ASN A 102 -4.80 10.65 -15.16
C ASN A 102 -5.62 9.37 -15.32
N PHE A 103 -6.92 9.45 -15.03
CA PHE A 103 -7.86 8.40 -15.42
C PHE A 103 -8.52 8.78 -16.74
N ASP A 104 -8.83 7.78 -17.55
CA ASP A 104 -9.48 7.94 -18.84
C ASP A 104 -10.84 8.61 -18.68
N ARG A 105 -11.17 9.43 -19.68
CA ARG A 105 -12.40 10.21 -19.72
C ARG A 105 -13.08 10.05 -21.08
N LYS A 106 -14.40 10.09 -21.05
CA LYS A 106 -15.24 10.19 -22.24
C LYS A 106 -15.21 11.61 -22.80
N ASP A 107 -15.71 11.78 -24.02
CA ASP A 107 -15.80 13.09 -24.69
C ASP A 107 -16.57 14.15 -23.88
N ASN A 108 -17.48 13.72 -23.01
CA ASN A 108 -18.25 14.60 -22.13
C ASN A 108 -17.53 14.99 -20.84
N GLY A 109 -16.28 14.54 -20.64
CA GLY A 109 -15.45 14.79 -19.46
C GLY A 109 -15.71 13.88 -18.26
N GLU A 110 -16.73 13.01 -18.30
CA GLU A 110 -16.96 11.98 -17.29
C GLU A 110 -15.85 10.92 -17.35
N PHE A 111 -15.55 10.28 -16.22
CA PHE A 111 -14.62 9.14 -16.21
C PHE A 111 -15.15 8.03 -17.10
N ASP A 112 -14.24 7.39 -17.84
CA ASP A 112 -14.56 6.14 -18.48
C ASP A 112 -14.46 5.01 -17.46
N LEU A 113 -15.55 4.25 -17.34
CA LEU A 113 -15.74 3.28 -16.28
C LEU A 113 -15.99 1.91 -16.91
N HIS A 114 -15.25 0.90 -16.47
CA HIS A 114 -15.49 -0.49 -16.80
C HIS A 114 -16.04 -1.25 -15.59
N ARG A 115 -16.29 -2.54 -15.78
CA ARG A 115 -16.82 -3.46 -14.77
C ARG A 115 -16.07 -4.77 -14.81
N GLU A 116 -15.59 -5.21 -13.65
CA GLU A 116 -14.92 -6.50 -13.45
C GLU A 116 -15.79 -7.46 -12.62
N GLY A 117 -15.30 -8.68 -12.43
CA GLY A 117 -15.98 -9.71 -11.64
C GLY A 117 -16.30 -9.24 -10.22
N GLY A 118 -17.49 -9.61 -9.74
CA GLY A 118 -17.96 -9.23 -8.40
C GLY A 118 -18.71 -7.90 -8.34
N HIS A 119 -18.65 -7.04 -9.38
CA HIS A 119 -19.36 -5.78 -9.40
C HIS A 119 -20.70 -5.85 -10.15
N SER A 120 -21.74 -5.24 -9.58
CA SER A 120 -23.05 -5.08 -10.22
C SER A 120 -23.10 -3.89 -11.18
N GLU A 121 -22.29 -2.85 -10.95
CA GLU A 121 -22.29 -1.58 -11.71
C GLU A 121 -20.92 -1.26 -12.35
N PHE A 122 -20.92 -0.37 -13.34
CA PHE A 122 -19.72 0.20 -13.94
C PHE A 122 -19.13 1.27 -13.00
N ARG A 123 -18.08 0.90 -12.26
CA ARG A 123 -17.52 1.74 -11.19
C ARG A 123 -15.99 1.74 -11.13
N ILE A 124 -15.32 1.12 -12.10
CA ILE A 124 -13.85 0.98 -12.05
C ILE A 124 -13.22 2.03 -12.96
N LEU A 125 -12.49 2.96 -12.35
CA LEU A 125 -11.69 3.94 -13.05
C LEU A 125 -10.42 3.27 -13.56
N HIS A 126 -10.01 3.61 -14.78
CA HIS A 126 -8.83 3.04 -15.42
C HIS A 126 -8.04 4.09 -16.20
N HIS A 127 -6.84 3.70 -16.61
CA HIS A 127 -6.06 4.35 -17.64
C HIS A 127 -5.57 3.24 -18.56
N ALA A 128 -6.12 3.18 -19.77
CA ALA A 128 -5.92 2.08 -20.73
C ALA A 128 -5.93 0.70 -20.04
N ASP A 129 -4.87 -0.07 -20.20
CA ASP A 129 -4.61 -1.36 -19.54
C ASP A 129 -3.44 -1.29 -18.53
N ASP A 130 -3.04 -0.08 -18.11
CA ASP A 130 -1.87 0.17 -17.26
C ASP A 130 -2.15 1.12 -16.08
N THR A 131 -3.37 1.09 -15.54
CA THR A 131 -3.83 1.97 -14.45
C THR A 131 -2.85 2.06 -13.27
N GLY A 132 -2.23 0.93 -12.91
CA GLY A 132 -1.22 0.86 -11.86
C GLY A 132 0.04 1.66 -12.16
N ALA A 133 0.52 1.61 -13.40
CA ALA A 133 1.68 2.37 -13.86
C ALA A 133 1.39 3.88 -13.81
N GLU A 134 0.20 4.29 -14.23
CA GLU A 134 -0.21 5.70 -14.19
C GLU A 134 -0.38 6.23 -12.74
N ILE A 135 -0.97 5.43 -11.85
CA ILE A 135 -1.03 5.75 -10.41
C ILE A 135 0.38 5.87 -9.83
N GLN A 136 1.26 4.91 -10.13
CA GLN A 136 2.63 4.90 -9.63
C GLN A 136 3.39 6.14 -10.13
N ARG A 137 3.26 6.48 -11.43
CA ARG A 137 3.88 7.66 -12.04
C ARG A 137 3.49 8.95 -11.32
N GLY A 138 2.19 9.21 -11.17
CA GLY A 138 1.68 10.44 -10.53
C GLY A 138 2.15 10.55 -9.08
N LEU A 139 2.04 9.46 -8.30
CA LEU A 139 2.49 9.45 -6.91
C LEU A 139 4.00 9.63 -6.77
N MET A 140 4.80 9.02 -7.65
CA MET A 140 6.25 9.16 -7.67
C MET A 140 6.68 10.61 -7.93
N GLU A 141 6.05 11.26 -8.90
CA GLU A 141 6.29 12.67 -9.20
C GLU A 141 5.94 13.56 -8.01
N ALA A 142 4.79 13.30 -7.37
CA ALA A 142 4.33 14.04 -6.20
C ALA A 142 5.28 13.88 -4.99
N VAL A 143 5.75 12.65 -4.68
CA VAL A 143 6.66 12.45 -3.53
C VAL A 143 8.05 13.03 -3.79
N ARG A 144 8.58 12.90 -5.01
CA ARG A 144 9.90 13.46 -5.38
C ARG A 144 9.91 14.99 -5.37
N SER A 145 8.77 15.60 -5.68
CA SER A 145 8.61 17.05 -5.67
C SER A 145 8.39 17.64 -4.27
N ASN A 146 8.23 16.79 -3.24
CA ASN A 146 7.96 17.22 -1.87
C ASN A 146 9.25 17.19 -1.01
N PRO A 147 9.77 18.35 -0.58
CA PRO A 147 11.03 18.41 0.18
C PRO A 147 10.92 17.87 1.61
N ASP A 148 9.71 17.67 2.14
CA ASP A 148 9.49 17.14 3.49
C ASP A 148 9.55 15.59 3.54
N ILE A 149 9.68 14.94 2.38
CA ILE A 149 9.74 13.48 2.23
C ILE A 149 11.16 13.08 1.82
N ASP A 150 11.87 12.42 2.75
CA ASP A 150 13.15 11.78 2.44
C ASP A 150 12.91 10.36 1.91
N ILE A 151 13.46 10.04 0.75
CA ILE A 151 13.27 8.74 0.10
C ILE A 151 14.61 8.00 0.08
N LYS A 152 14.63 6.82 0.68
CA LYS A 152 15.75 5.89 0.65
C LYS A 152 15.41 4.72 -0.26
N GLU A 153 15.77 4.87 -1.54
CA GLU A 153 15.77 3.76 -2.50
C GLU A 153 16.93 2.80 -2.22
N ASN A 154 16.79 1.54 -2.64
CA ASN A 154 17.75 0.46 -2.38
C ASN A 154 18.09 0.29 -0.90
N HIS A 155 17.13 0.44 0.01
CA HIS A 155 17.33 0.26 1.45
C HIS A 155 16.39 -0.83 1.97
N PHE A 156 16.97 -1.89 2.54
CA PHE A 156 16.21 -3.06 2.96
C PHE A 156 15.91 -3.01 4.46
N ALA A 157 14.63 -2.87 4.83
CA ALA A 157 14.21 -2.97 6.23
C ALA A 157 14.32 -4.42 6.72
N VAL A 158 15.17 -4.66 7.72
CA VAL A 158 15.51 -5.99 8.23
C VAL A 158 14.59 -6.38 9.38
N GLU A 159 14.37 -5.46 10.32
CA GLU A 159 13.62 -5.74 11.55
C GLU A 159 13.02 -4.47 12.15
N ILE A 160 11.85 -4.60 12.76
CA ILE A 160 11.21 -3.52 13.52
C ILE A 160 11.79 -3.48 14.93
N ILE A 161 12.12 -2.27 15.39
CA ILE A 161 12.68 -2.05 16.72
C ILE A 161 11.54 -2.01 17.75
N THR A 162 11.68 -2.79 18.82
CA THR A 162 10.69 -2.92 19.90
C THR A 162 11.42 -3.07 21.24
N GLN A 163 10.67 -3.21 22.33
CA GLN A 163 11.24 -3.44 23.67
C GLN A 163 12.18 -4.65 23.73
N HIS A 164 11.98 -5.67 22.88
CA HIS A 164 12.86 -6.84 22.81
C HIS A 164 14.32 -6.45 22.52
N HIS A 165 14.51 -5.47 21.63
CA HIS A 165 15.82 -4.97 21.25
C HIS A 165 16.48 -4.12 22.35
N LEU A 166 15.75 -3.79 23.42
CA LEU A 166 16.24 -3.14 24.63
C LEU A 166 16.52 -4.15 25.76
N GLY A 167 16.50 -5.46 25.47
CA GLY A 167 16.72 -6.53 26.44
C GLY A 167 15.48 -6.95 27.24
N ALA A 168 14.30 -6.42 26.93
CA ALA A 168 13.06 -6.84 27.57
C ALA A 168 12.55 -8.17 27.00
N ARG A 169 11.97 -9.02 27.84
CA ARG A 169 11.26 -10.22 27.36
C ARG A 169 9.91 -9.84 26.78
N VAL A 170 9.74 -10.01 25.46
CA VAL A 170 8.47 -9.75 24.75
C VAL A 170 7.88 -11.06 24.23
N THR A 171 6.59 -11.26 24.48
CA THR A 171 5.80 -12.40 23.99
C THR A 171 4.54 -11.89 23.29
N ARG A 172 3.81 -12.76 22.58
CA ARG A 172 2.51 -12.40 21.97
C ARG A 172 1.44 -11.96 22.98
N ARG A 173 1.62 -12.28 24.26
CA ARG A 173 0.72 -11.87 25.35
C ARG A 173 1.17 -10.58 26.03
N THR A 174 2.34 -10.05 25.67
CA THR A 174 2.85 -8.80 26.22
C THR A 174 1.97 -7.65 25.70
N PRO A 175 1.30 -6.89 26.57
CA PRO A 175 0.51 -5.75 26.11
C PRO A 175 1.44 -4.60 25.71
N TYR A 176 0.94 -3.70 24.86
CA TYR A 176 1.62 -2.45 24.49
C TYR A 176 3.04 -2.65 23.92
N ILE A 177 3.21 -3.60 23.00
CA ILE A 177 4.44 -3.70 22.21
C ILE A 177 4.54 -2.44 21.35
N ASN A 178 5.58 -1.64 21.58
CA ASN A 178 5.76 -0.37 20.90
C ASN A 178 6.79 -0.54 19.80
N CYS A 179 6.52 0.06 18.65
CA CYS A 179 7.49 0.20 17.57
C CYS A 179 8.29 1.50 17.79
N TYR A 180 9.61 1.41 17.74
CA TYR A 180 10.52 2.54 17.89
C TYR A 180 11.21 2.92 16.57
N GLY A 181 10.87 2.26 15.47
CA GLY A 181 11.51 2.41 14.17
C GLY A 181 11.93 1.06 13.57
N ALA A 182 12.97 1.05 12.75
CA ALA A 182 13.48 -0.16 12.11
C ALA A 182 15.01 -0.16 11.96
N TYR A 183 15.59 -1.36 11.91
CA TYR A 183 16.93 -1.58 11.38
C TYR A 183 16.85 -1.72 9.87
N VAL A 184 17.68 -0.96 9.16
CA VAL A 184 17.67 -0.88 7.70
C VAL A 184 19.07 -1.16 7.18
N LEU A 185 19.20 -2.19 6.35
CA LEU A 185 20.42 -2.49 5.61
C LEU A 185 20.51 -1.53 4.42
N ASP A 186 21.62 -0.80 4.38
CA ASP A 186 22.10 -0.10 3.19
C ASP A 186 23.02 -1.08 2.42
N PRO A 187 22.60 -1.58 1.25
CA PRO A 187 23.39 -2.50 0.43
C PRO A 187 24.68 -1.88 -0.11
N ASP A 188 24.71 -0.56 -0.34
CA ASP A 188 25.89 0.12 -0.90
C ASP A 188 27.02 0.15 0.14
N THR A 189 26.66 0.42 1.40
CA THR A 189 27.64 0.43 2.51
C THR A 189 27.76 -0.91 3.24
N GLN A 190 26.85 -1.85 2.98
CA GLN A 190 26.68 -3.13 3.68
C GLN A 190 26.50 -2.98 5.20
N LYS A 191 25.97 -1.84 5.64
CA LYS A 191 25.77 -1.53 7.06
C LYS A 191 24.30 -1.53 7.41
N VAL A 192 24.02 -1.99 8.62
CA VAL A 192 22.69 -1.88 9.22
C VAL A 192 22.62 -0.59 10.03
N ASP A 193 21.83 0.35 9.54
CA ASP A 193 21.56 1.62 10.20
C ASP A 193 20.27 1.56 11.00
N THR A 194 20.20 2.40 12.03
CA THR A 194 19.04 2.50 12.92
C THR A 194 18.19 3.70 12.50
N TYR A 195 16.96 3.45 12.06
CA TYR A 195 15.99 4.49 11.74
C TYR A 195 14.97 4.55 12.85
N LEU A 196 15.03 5.58 13.70
CA LEU A 196 14.08 5.81 14.79
C LEU A 196 12.94 6.70 14.33
N SER A 197 11.73 6.40 14.79
CA SER A 197 10.52 7.15 14.46
C SER A 197 9.50 7.17 15.59
N LYS A 198 8.58 8.13 15.56
CA LYS A 198 7.41 8.17 16.45
C LYS A 198 6.29 7.28 15.92
N VAL A 199 6.15 7.21 14.60
CA VAL A 199 5.19 6.37 13.88
C VAL A 199 5.93 5.59 12.81
N THR A 200 5.72 4.28 12.76
CA THR A 200 6.19 3.42 11.66
C THR A 200 5.00 2.80 10.96
N VAL A 201 4.95 2.92 9.64
CA VAL A 201 3.88 2.36 8.81
C VAL A 201 4.44 1.30 7.89
N MET A 202 3.87 0.10 7.94
CA MET A 202 4.24 -1.03 7.08
C MET A 202 3.40 -1.00 5.80
N CYS A 203 4.05 -0.82 4.65
CA CYS A 203 3.44 -0.74 3.33
C CYS A 203 4.21 -1.61 2.31
N THR A 204 4.64 -2.81 2.74
CA THR A 204 5.67 -3.62 2.07
C THR A 204 5.19 -4.46 0.88
N GLY A 205 3.91 -4.38 0.52
CA GLY A 205 3.29 -5.35 -0.39
C GLY A 205 3.04 -6.70 0.30
N GLY A 206 2.60 -7.69 -0.48
CA GLY A 206 2.25 -9.03 0.01
C GLY A 206 3.36 -10.07 -0.14
N CYS A 207 2.96 -11.34 -0.02
CA CYS A 207 3.85 -12.50 -0.05
C CYS A 207 3.68 -13.41 -1.30
N GLY A 208 3.22 -12.87 -2.43
CA GLY A 208 2.90 -13.67 -3.62
C GLY A 208 4.07 -14.46 -4.22
N ALA A 209 5.32 -14.10 -3.92
CA ALA A 209 6.52 -14.79 -4.40
C ALA A 209 6.83 -16.11 -3.65
N VAL A 210 6.04 -16.49 -2.63
CA VAL A 210 6.17 -17.81 -1.99
C VAL A 210 5.64 -18.95 -2.87
N TYR A 211 4.83 -18.64 -3.88
CA TYR A 211 4.29 -19.60 -4.84
C TYR A 211 5.17 -19.68 -6.09
N GLN A 212 5.37 -20.90 -6.59
CA GLN A 212 6.21 -21.15 -7.76
C GLN A 212 5.77 -20.36 -9.00
N THR A 213 4.46 -20.30 -9.26
CA THR A 213 3.88 -19.51 -10.34
C THR A 213 3.09 -18.37 -9.73
N THR A 214 3.46 -17.14 -10.08
CA THR A 214 2.85 -15.92 -9.53
C THR A 214 2.87 -14.80 -10.57
N THR A 215 1.85 -13.94 -10.55
CA THR A 215 1.82 -12.69 -11.34
C THR A 215 2.52 -11.54 -10.61
N ASN A 216 2.96 -11.77 -9.38
CA ASN A 216 3.64 -10.76 -8.58
C ASN A 216 5.10 -10.60 -9.02
N PRO A 217 5.68 -9.40 -8.88
CA PRO A 217 7.11 -9.22 -9.06
C PRO A 217 7.90 -10.00 -7.99
N VAL A 218 9.16 -10.32 -8.29
CA VAL A 218 10.06 -11.09 -7.41
C VAL A 218 10.28 -10.46 -6.04
N ILE A 219 9.96 -9.18 -5.91
CA ILE A 219 10.02 -8.42 -4.66
C ILE A 219 8.82 -8.65 -3.72
N ALA A 220 7.76 -9.35 -4.11
CA ALA A 220 6.59 -9.60 -3.25
C ALA A 220 6.82 -10.77 -2.26
N THR A 221 7.78 -10.60 -1.35
CA THR A 221 8.34 -11.68 -0.51
C THR A 221 7.79 -11.74 0.92
N GLY A 222 6.80 -10.91 1.28
CA GLY A 222 6.20 -10.92 2.62
C GLY A 222 7.11 -10.38 3.74
N ASP A 223 8.09 -9.53 3.41
CA ASP A 223 9.11 -9.05 4.36
C ASP A 223 8.47 -8.33 5.56
N GLY A 224 7.46 -7.48 5.32
CA GLY A 224 6.76 -6.75 6.37
C GLY A 224 5.91 -7.62 7.28
N GLU A 225 5.19 -8.60 6.72
CA GLU A 225 4.45 -9.60 7.48
C GLU A 225 5.40 -10.37 8.40
N ALA A 226 6.55 -10.78 7.87
CA ALA A 226 7.58 -11.48 8.63
C ALA A 226 8.16 -10.62 9.76
N MET A 227 8.46 -9.34 9.51
CA MET A 227 8.92 -8.40 10.54
C MET A 227 7.88 -8.22 11.66
N VAL A 228 6.61 -7.98 11.30
CA VAL A 228 5.52 -7.83 12.28
C VAL A 228 5.36 -9.12 13.11
N TYR A 229 5.40 -10.28 12.46
CA TYR A 229 5.31 -11.57 13.15
C TYR A 229 6.48 -11.80 14.12
N ARG A 230 7.72 -11.47 13.72
CA ARG A 230 8.90 -11.57 14.59
C ARG A 230 8.81 -10.64 15.79
N ALA A 231 8.30 -9.43 15.57
CA ALA A 231 7.97 -8.43 16.60
C ALA A 231 6.78 -8.83 17.51
N LYS A 232 6.19 -10.02 17.30
CA LYS A 232 5.06 -10.58 18.06
C LYS A 232 3.73 -9.85 17.81
N GLY A 233 3.65 -9.07 16.73
CA GLY A 233 2.38 -8.56 16.23
C GLY A 233 1.49 -9.67 15.67
N THR A 234 0.22 -9.36 15.53
CA THR A 234 -0.77 -10.24 14.90
C THR A 234 -0.65 -10.12 13.38
N VAL A 235 -0.61 -11.27 12.72
CA VAL A 235 -0.84 -11.42 11.28
C VAL A 235 -2.03 -12.37 11.17
N GLN A 236 -2.98 -12.05 10.30
CA GLN A 236 -4.28 -12.72 10.25
C GLN A 236 -4.62 -13.10 8.80
N ASP A 237 -5.52 -14.07 8.63
CA ASP A 237 -6.17 -14.41 7.37
C ASP A 237 -5.17 -14.81 6.25
N MET A 238 -4.00 -15.33 6.64
CA MET A 238 -2.91 -15.71 5.73
C MET A 238 -3.22 -16.94 4.88
N GLU A 239 -4.29 -17.67 5.20
CA GLU A 239 -4.82 -18.77 4.39
C GLU A 239 -5.53 -18.30 3.11
N PHE A 240 -5.97 -17.04 3.05
CA PHE A 240 -6.71 -16.51 1.91
C PHE A 240 -5.77 -15.98 0.83
N VAL A 241 -5.40 -16.86 -0.10
CA VAL A 241 -4.54 -16.53 -1.24
C VAL A 241 -5.35 -16.52 -2.53
N GLN A 242 -5.34 -15.38 -3.24
CA GLN A 242 -6.01 -15.24 -4.53
C GLN A 242 -5.11 -15.71 -5.68
N PHE A 243 -5.60 -16.65 -6.48
CA PHE A 243 -4.99 -17.04 -7.74
C PHE A 243 -5.75 -16.36 -8.89
N HIS A 244 -5.06 -15.48 -9.61
CA HIS A 244 -5.67 -14.80 -10.76
C HIS A 244 -6.00 -15.83 -11.85
N PRO A 245 -7.24 -15.89 -12.37
CA PRO A 245 -7.69 -17.00 -13.23
C PRO A 245 -7.04 -17.02 -14.62
N THR A 246 -6.47 -15.90 -15.08
CA THR A 246 -6.01 -15.70 -16.46
C THR A 246 -4.56 -15.25 -16.60
N SER A 247 -3.64 -15.83 -15.82
CA SER A 247 -2.20 -15.60 -16.03
C SER A 247 -1.71 -16.23 -17.34
N LEU A 248 -0.76 -15.57 -18.04
CA LEU A 248 -0.15 -16.11 -19.25
C LEU A 248 0.66 -17.39 -18.96
N TYR A 249 0.40 -18.46 -19.71
CA TYR A 249 1.19 -19.68 -19.67
C TYR A 249 2.45 -19.52 -20.53
N HIS A 250 3.62 -19.66 -19.92
CA HIS A 250 4.93 -19.52 -20.55
C HIS A 250 5.88 -20.62 -20.08
#